data_AF-A0A0B1TB43-F1
#
_entry.id   AF-A0A0B1TB43-F1
#
_cell.length_a   1.000
_cell.length_b   1.000
_cell.length_c   1.000
_cell.angle_alpha   90.00
_cell.angle_beta   90.00
_cell.angle_gamma   90.00
#
_symmetry.space_group_name_H-M   'P 1'
#
loop_
_entity.id
_entity.type
_entity.pdbx_description
1 polymer ?
#
loop_
_entity_poly.entity_id
_entity_poly.type
_entity_poly.pdbx_seq_one_letter_code
_entity_poly.pdbx_strand_id
1 'polypeptide(L)'
;MTCFLEEEYKRRCNMEDYFDKYEFIRYSNDPSGTLLEDLTPLLKSQGVSESSINYVIESLRSGRTAHSTVKSAARIYLEDRIRTSPYLMELMTRLFYNDYKLFKYNLPDLDGLSEKL
;
A
#
# COMPACT_ATOMS: atom_id res chain seq x y z
N MET A 1 -3.44 -8.32 21.20
CA MET A 1 -3.23 -8.54 19.75
C MET A 1 -1.90 -7.95 19.25
N THR A 2 -0.96 -7.62 20.14
CA THR A 2 0.38 -7.11 19.78
C THR A 2 1.41 -8.24 19.62
N CYS A 3 1.34 -9.30 20.44
CA CYS A 3 2.29 -10.43 20.37
C CYS A 3 2.26 -11.20 19.04
N PHE A 4 1.12 -11.22 18.33
CA PHE A 4 1.01 -11.98 17.07
C PHE A 4 1.76 -11.31 15.91
N LEU A 5 1.95 -9.98 15.96
CA LEU A 5 2.71 -9.25 14.95
C LEU A 5 4.22 -9.26 15.25
N GLU A 6 4.63 -9.23 16.52
CA GLU A 6 6.06 -9.25 16.86
C GLU A 6 6.75 -10.57 16.52
N GLU A 7 6.10 -11.72 16.73
CA GLU A 7 6.68 -13.01 16.33
C GLU A 7 6.79 -13.16 14.80
N GLU A 8 5.81 -12.67 14.05
CA GLU A 8 5.83 -12.67 12.58
C GLU A 8 6.90 -11.72 12.02
N TYR A 9 7.10 -10.57 12.67
CA TYR A 9 8.12 -9.60 12.28
C TYR A 9 9.54 -10.14 12.45
N LYS A 10 9.81 -10.86 13.55
CA LYS A 10 11.07 -11.61 13.73
C LYS A 10 11.25 -12.72 12.69
N ARG A 11 10.18 -13.45 12.34
CA ARG A 11 10.24 -14.55 11.36
C ARG A 11 10.47 -14.09 9.91
N ARG A 12 10.21 -12.82 9.58
CA ARG A 12 10.51 -12.23 8.26
C ARG A 12 11.99 -11.87 8.13
N CYS A 13 12.86 -12.86 8.24
CA CYS A 13 14.33 -12.69 8.09
C CYS A 13 14.92 -11.62 9.04
N ASN A 14 14.48 -11.56 10.30
CA ASN A 14 14.89 -10.52 11.24
C ASN A 14 14.67 -9.11 10.66
N MET A 15 13.49 -8.86 10.09
CA MET A 15 13.13 -7.57 9.49
C MET A 15 13.37 -6.40 10.46
N GLU A 16 13.22 -6.63 11.76
CA GLU A 16 13.57 -5.70 12.83
C GLU A 16 15.01 -5.21 12.77
N ASP A 17 15.96 -6.13 12.63
CA ASP A 17 17.40 -5.86 12.70
C ASP A 17 17.93 -5.20 11.42
N TYR A 18 17.18 -5.28 10.32
CA TYR A 18 17.58 -4.82 9.00
C TYR A 18 16.57 -3.86 8.37
N PHE A 19 15.64 -3.32 9.17
CA PHE A 19 14.54 -2.49 8.67
C PHE A 19 15.05 -1.28 7.89
N ASP A 20 16.15 -0.70 8.35
CA ASP A 20 16.87 0.42 7.74
C ASP A 20 17.49 0.10 6.37
N LYS A 21 17.58 -1.19 6.01
CA LYS A 21 18.11 -1.66 4.72
C LYS A 21 17.01 -1.94 3.69
N TYR A 22 15.73 -1.87 4.07
CA TYR A 22 14.61 -2.09 3.17
C TYR A 22 14.14 -0.78 2.55
N GLU A 23 13.89 -0.82 1.25
CA GLU A 23 13.19 0.23 0.51
C GLU A 23 11.76 -0.23 0.24
N PHE A 24 10.78 0.54 0.70
CA PHE A 24 9.37 0.23 0.56
C PHE A 24 8.79 0.89 -0.68
N ILE A 25 8.21 0.07 -1.56
CA ILE A 25 7.62 0.52 -2.82
C ILE A 25 6.10 0.48 -2.68
N ARG A 26 5.44 1.61 -2.86
CA ARG A 26 3.98 1.73 -2.71
C ARG A 26 3.30 1.17 -3.95
N TYR A 27 2.79 -0.06 -3.83
CA TYR A 27 2.03 -0.70 -4.90
C TYR A 27 0.62 -0.09 -5.04
N SER A 28 0.22 0.15 -6.28
CA SER A 28 -1.07 0.74 -6.63
C SER A 28 -1.58 0.15 -7.94
N ASN A 29 -2.91 0.17 -8.12
CA ASN A 29 -3.53 -0.26 -9.37
C ASN A 29 -3.22 0.71 -10.51
N ASP A 30 -3.33 2.02 -10.27
CA ASP A 30 -2.75 3.04 -11.13
C ASP A 30 -1.30 3.27 -10.67
N PRO A 31 -0.30 2.76 -11.42
CA PRO A 31 1.09 2.82 -11.01
C PRO A 31 1.66 4.25 -11.05
N SER A 32 0.92 5.18 -11.67
CA SER A 32 1.25 6.61 -11.74
C SER A 32 1.19 7.23 -10.34
N GLY A 33 2.11 8.15 -10.02
CA GLY A 33 2.08 8.90 -8.75
C GLY A 33 2.38 8.09 -7.48
N THR A 34 2.74 6.81 -7.60
CA THR A 34 3.00 5.91 -6.47
C THR A 34 4.09 4.90 -6.83
N LEU A 35 3.72 3.74 -7.40
CA LEU A 35 4.63 2.64 -7.71
C LEU A 35 5.82 3.08 -8.57
N LEU A 36 5.57 3.82 -9.64
CA LEU A 36 6.64 4.26 -10.55
C LEU A 36 7.54 5.34 -9.94
N GLU A 37 6.99 6.18 -9.06
CA GLU A 37 7.77 7.22 -8.36
C GLU A 37 8.76 6.61 -7.37
N ASP A 38 8.37 5.51 -6.71
CA ASP A 38 9.24 4.81 -5.76
C ASP A 38 10.23 3.88 -6.50
N LEU A 39 9.75 3.12 -7.49
CA LEU A 39 10.53 2.08 -8.17
C LEU A 39 11.59 2.65 -9.13
N THR A 40 11.27 3.71 -9.87
CA THR A 40 12.17 4.21 -10.93
C THR A 40 13.48 4.76 -10.36
N PRO A 41 13.49 5.63 -9.34
CA PRO A 41 14.73 6.12 -8.73
C PRO A 41 15.56 5.00 -8.12
N LEU A 42 14.89 4.01 -7.50
CA LEU A 42 15.56 2.84 -6.93
C LEU A 42 16.33 2.07 -8.01
N LEU A 43 15.68 1.72 -9.13
CA LEU A 43 16.35 1.00 -10.23
C LEU A 43 17.51 1.81 -10.83
N LYS A 44 17.37 3.13 -10.96
CA LYS A 44 18.45 4.01 -11.41
C LYS A 44 19.63 4.02 -10.44
N SER A 45 19.36 4.08 -9.13
CA SER A 45 20.40 4.05 -8.08
C SER A 45 21.21 2.75 -8.10
N GLN A 46 20.61 1.65 -8.55
CA GLN A 46 21.25 0.34 -8.65
C GLN A 46 21.97 0.13 -10.00
N GLY A 47 22.01 1.14 -10.87
CA GLY A 47 22.71 1.08 -12.16
C GLY A 47 22.00 0.24 -13.23
N VAL A 48 20.69 0.04 -13.11
CA VAL A 48 19.90 -0.64 -14.15
C VAL A 48 19.86 0.24 -15.41
N SER A 49 20.00 -0.38 -16.59
CA SER A 49 19.99 0.35 -17.86
C SER A 49 18.64 1.03 -18.11
N GLU A 50 18.67 2.22 -18.72
CA GLU A 50 17.45 2.98 -19.06
C GLU A 50 16.51 2.17 -19.99
N SER A 51 17.04 1.33 -20.87
CA SER A 51 16.22 0.47 -21.73
C SER A 51 15.41 -0.55 -20.93
N SER A 52 16.01 -1.18 -19.91
CA SER A 52 15.32 -2.11 -19.02
C SER A 52 14.32 -1.39 -18.12
N ILE A 53 14.66 -0.20 -17.63
CA ILE A 53 13.75 0.63 -16.83
C ILE A 53 12.51 1.00 -17.66
N ASN A 54 12.71 1.48 -18.90
CA ASN A 54 11.62 1.83 -19.80
C ASN A 54 10.72 0.64 -20.10
N TYR A 55 11.31 -0.54 -20.37
CA TYR A 55 10.54 -1.76 -20.56
C TYR A 55 9.65 -2.09 -19.35
N VAL A 56 10.17 -1.96 -18.12
CA VAL A 56 9.40 -2.20 -16.89
C VAL A 56 8.29 -1.16 -16.74
N ILE A 57 8.57 0.12 -16.96
CA ILE A 57 7.56 1.20 -16.88
C ILE A 57 6.43 0.94 -17.88
N GLU A 58 6.76 0.61 -19.13
CA GLU A 58 5.78 0.30 -20.17
C GLU A 58 4.97 -0.95 -19.84
N SER A 59 5.62 -1.98 -19.30
CA SER A 59 4.95 -3.22 -18.87
C SER A 59 3.96 -2.96 -17.72
N LEU A 60 4.34 -2.15 -16.74
CA LEU A 60 3.46 -1.79 -15.62
C LEU A 60 2.27 -0.92 -16.05
N ARG A 61 2.45 -0.11 -17.10
CA ARG A 61 1.37 0.72 -17.68
C ARG A 61 0.43 -0.06 -18.59
N SER A 62 0.96 -1.01 -19.37
CA SER A 62 0.21 -1.75 -20.41
C SER A 62 -0.41 -3.06 -19.91
N GLY A 63 0.25 -3.71 -18.94
CA GLY A 63 -0.03 -5.08 -18.53
C GLY A 63 -0.65 -5.16 -17.15
N ARG A 64 -1.90 -4.73 -16.99
CA ARG A 64 -2.72 -5.19 -15.87
C ARG A 64 -3.94 -5.91 -16.41
N THR A 65 -3.89 -7.24 -16.34
CA THR A 65 -5.06 -8.09 -16.53
C THR A 65 -6.16 -7.57 -15.61
N ALA A 66 -7.29 -7.19 -16.18
CA ALA A 66 -8.45 -6.77 -15.40
C ALA A 66 -8.92 -7.97 -14.58
N HIS A 67 -8.49 -8.07 -13.33
CA HIS A 67 -9.05 -9.04 -12.40
C HIS A 67 -10.55 -8.73 -12.29
N SER A 68 -11.39 -9.68 -12.72
CA SER A 68 -12.84 -9.50 -12.89
C SER A 68 -13.56 -9.01 -11.62
N THR A 69 -12.93 -9.15 -10.46
CA THR A 69 -13.45 -8.78 -9.15
C THR A 69 -13.21 -7.32 -8.76
N VAL A 70 -12.24 -6.63 -9.38
CA VAL A 70 -11.84 -5.24 -9.04
C VAL A 70 -12.95 -4.23 -9.32
N LYS A 71 -13.84 -4.51 -10.28
CA LYS A 71 -14.95 -3.64 -10.67
C LYS A 71 -16.33 -4.20 -10.33
N SER A 72 -16.40 -5.25 -9.50
CA SER A 72 -17.70 -5.81 -9.13
C SER A 72 -18.52 -4.79 -8.34
N ALA A 73 -19.81 -4.68 -8.64
CA ALA A 73 -20.72 -3.76 -7.93
C ALA A 73 -20.72 -4.03 -6.42
N ALA A 74 -20.61 -5.30 -6.02
CA ALA A 74 -20.52 -5.70 -4.62
C ALA A 74 -19.28 -5.12 -3.92
N ARG A 75 -18.11 -5.13 -4.59
CA ARG A 75 -16.90 -4.53 -4.03
C ARG A 75 -17.07 -3.03 -3.83
N ILE A 76 -17.54 -2.32 -4.85
CA ILE A 76 -17.73 -0.86 -4.79
C ILE A 76 -18.70 -0.51 -3.66
N TYR A 77 -19.82 -1.22 -3.58
CA TYR A 77 -20.83 -1.03 -2.54
C TYR A 77 -20.28 -1.24 -1.12
N LEU A 78 -19.49 -2.29 -0.89
CA LEU A 78 -18.92 -2.56 0.43
C LEU A 78 -17.79 -1.58 0.76
N GLU A 79 -16.94 -1.25 -0.21
CA GLU A 79 -15.85 -0.28 -0.03
C GLU A 79 -16.40 1.10 0.36
N ASP A 80 -17.47 1.55 -0.31
CA ASP A 80 -18.15 2.81 0.01
C ASP A 80 -18.67 2.82 1.46
N ARG A 81 -19.38 1.76 1.88
CA ARG A 81 -19.90 1.66 3.26
C ARG A 81 -18.82 1.65 4.32
N ILE A 82 -17.68 1.01 4.04
CA ILE A 82 -16.53 1.03 4.96
C ILE A 82 -15.97 2.44 5.04
N ARG A 83 -15.67 3.07 3.89
CA ARG A 83 -15.00 4.38 3.82
C ARG A 83 -15.84 5.55 4.32
N THR A 84 -17.16 5.46 4.24
CA THR A 84 -18.09 6.51 4.66
C THR A 84 -18.52 6.39 6.13
N SER A 85 -18.32 5.24 6.76
CA SER A 85 -18.67 5.04 8.17
C SER A 85 -17.48 5.38 9.09
N PRO A 86 -17.57 6.40 9.96
CA PRO A 86 -16.51 6.74 10.90
C PRO A 86 -16.14 5.56 11.80
N TYR A 87 -17.15 4.83 12.28
CA TYR A 87 -16.96 3.65 13.13
C TYR A 87 -16.20 2.52 12.42
N LEU A 88 -16.57 2.19 11.17
CA LEU A 88 -15.87 1.14 10.44
C LEU A 88 -14.45 1.57 10.05
N MET A 89 -14.25 2.82 9.66
CA MET A 89 -12.91 3.35 9.40
C MET A 89 -12.04 3.38 10.65
N GLU A 90 -12.61 3.65 11.83
CA GLU A 90 -11.90 3.56 13.10
C GLU A 90 -11.43 2.11 13.35
N LEU A 91 -12.32 1.12 13.18
CA LEU A 91 -11.96 -0.29 13.33
C LEU A 91 -10.85 -0.71 12.34
N MET A 92 -10.96 -0.29 11.08
CA MET A 92 -9.93 -0.54 10.07
C MET A 92 -8.60 0.12 10.45
N THR A 93 -8.65 1.37 10.90
CA THR A 93 -7.45 2.10 11.32
C THR A 93 -6.78 1.44 12.52
N ARG A 94 -7.55 0.97 13.51
CA ARG A 94 -7.04 0.23 14.66
C ARG A 94 -6.43 -1.11 14.25
N LEU A 95 -7.08 -1.82 13.32
CA LEU A 95 -6.60 -3.11 12.82
C LEU A 95 -5.24 -2.98 12.11
N PHE A 96 -5.07 -1.95 11.29
CA PHE A 96 -3.87 -1.70 10.49
C PHE A 96 -2.94 -0.63 11.07
N TYR A 97 -3.12 -0.23 12.33
CA TYR A 97 -2.40 0.90 12.93
C TYR A 97 -0.88 0.76 12.83
N ASN A 98 -0.37 -0.44 13.12
CA ASN A 98 1.06 -0.71 13.04
C ASN A 98 1.57 -0.63 11.60
N ASP A 99 0.80 -1.07 10.62
CA ASP A 99 1.18 -0.96 9.20
C ASP A 99 1.24 0.50 8.76
N TYR A 100 0.28 1.34 9.18
CA TYR A 100 0.34 2.79 8.93
C TYR A 100 1.63 3.41 9.48
N LYS A 101 2.01 3.04 10.71
CA LYS A 101 3.25 3.53 11.33
C LYS A 101 4.50 2.99 10.64
N LEU A 102 4.54 1.69 10.37
CA LEU A 102 5.68 1.00 9.80
C LEU A 102 5.99 1.50 8.38
N PHE A 103 4.96 1.59 7.53
CA PHE A 103 5.09 2.03 6.14
C PHE A 103 4.91 3.54 5.95
N LYS A 104 4.82 4.30 7.06
CA LYS A 104 4.72 5.77 7.07
C LYS A 104 3.55 6.31 6.22
N TYR A 105 2.45 5.59 6.19
CA TYR A 105 1.21 6.10 5.59
C TYR A 105 0.51 7.06 6.55
N ASN A 106 -0.16 8.07 6.00
CA ASN A 106 -0.98 8.98 6.79
C ASN A 106 -2.18 8.21 7.37
N LEU A 107 -2.46 8.43 8.65
CA LEU A 107 -3.68 7.92 9.26
C LEU A 107 -4.90 8.59 8.62
N PRO A 108 -6.02 7.87 8.42
CA PRO A 108 -7.26 8.47 7.94
C PRO A 108 -7.75 9.56 8.88
N ASP A 109 -8.25 10.66 8.32
CA ASP A 109 -8.97 11.69 9.09
C ASP A 109 -10.38 11.17 9.44
N LEU A 110 -10.54 10.74 10.68
CA LEU A 110 -11.80 10.20 11.18
C LEU A 110 -12.76 11.32 11.63
N ASP A 111 -12.23 12.47 12.06
CA ASP A 111 -13.03 13.58 12.55
C ASP A 111 -13.80 14.23 11.39
N GLY A 112 -13.11 14.46 10.26
CA GLY A 112 -13.73 14.98 9.03
C GLY A 112 -14.72 14.02 8.35
N LEU A 113 -14.77 12.74 8.76
CA LEU A 113 -15.80 11.80 8.33
C LEU A 113 -17.05 11.86 9.21
N SER A 114 -16.91 12.20 10.50
CA SER A 114 -18.02 12.33 11.43
C SER A 114 -18.92 13.54 11.13
N GLU A 115 -18.35 14.60 10.56
CA GLU A 115 -19.06 15.84 10.19
C GLU A 115 -19.88 15.72 8.90
N LYS A 116 -19.74 14.62 8.15
CA LYS A 116 -20.43 14.38 6.87
C LYS A 116 -21.71 13.55 7.00
N LEU A 117 -22.08 13.18 8.22
CA LEU A 117 -23.32 12.49 8.58
C LEU A 117 -24.37 13.50 9.06
#